data_AF-A0A1F9P358-F1
#
_entry.id   AF-A0A1F9P358-F1
#
_cell.length_a   1.000
_cell.length_b   1.000
_cell.length_c   1.000
_cell.angle_alpha   90.00
_cell.angle_beta   90.00
_cell.angle_gamma   90.00
#
_symmetry.space_group_name_H-M   'P 1'
#
loop_
_entity.id
_entity.type
_entity.pdbx_description
1 polymer ?
#
loop_
_entity_poly.entity_id
_entity_poly.type
_entity_poly.pdbx_seq_one_letter_code
_entity_poly.pdbx_strand_id
1 'polypeptide(L)'
;MSFVKVDERRKAGFDTASLPPLQRYDLGELKFVGVIWTKKGARGLVEDAEGKGYSVTVGTRIGRSGGVVSRITGKEILVREEFVGNRGEKIVRESGIQLTTAGGK
;
A
#
# COMPACT_ATOMS: atom_id res chain seq x y z
N MET A 1 -27.25 18.27 -29.30
CA MET A 1 -26.20 17.52 -30.03
C MET A 1 -24.85 17.67 -29.33
N SER A 2 -24.18 16.53 -29.09
CA SER A 2 -22.72 16.26 -29.15
C SER A 2 -21.71 17.10 -28.34
N PHE A 3 -21.07 16.57 -27.28
CA PHE A 3 -19.84 15.71 -27.20
C PHE A 3 -18.50 16.40 -27.52
N VAL A 4 -17.61 16.51 -26.51
CA VAL A 4 -16.19 16.01 -26.37
C VAL A 4 -15.61 16.64 -25.07
N LYS A 5 -15.51 15.92 -23.93
CA LYS A 5 -14.36 15.16 -23.36
C LYS A 5 -13.01 15.91 -23.29
N VAL A 6 -12.58 16.29 -22.08
CA VAL A 6 -11.15 16.38 -21.69
C VAL A 6 -10.99 15.98 -20.21
N ASP A 7 -10.24 14.90 -20.01
CA ASP A 7 -9.68 14.40 -18.74
C ASP A 7 -8.21 14.86 -18.71
N GLU A 8 -7.81 15.68 -17.73
CA GLU A 8 -6.43 15.96 -17.26
C GLU A 8 -6.45 17.28 -16.45
N ARG A 9 -5.88 17.43 -15.24
CA ARG A 9 -4.56 17.00 -14.79
C ARG A 9 -4.55 16.65 -13.31
N ARG A 10 -3.81 15.59 -12.98
CA ARG A 10 -3.44 15.21 -11.61
C ARG A 10 -2.59 16.32 -10.98
N LYS A 11 -3.08 16.97 -9.93
CA LYS A 11 -2.23 17.67 -8.96
C LYS A 11 -1.96 16.72 -7.80
N ALA A 12 -0.81 16.04 -7.84
CA ALA A 12 -0.21 15.44 -6.66
C ALA A 12 0.67 16.52 -6.01
N GLY A 13 0.10 17.27 -5.08
CA GLY A 13 0.86 18.14 -4.18
C GLY A 13 1.63 17.26 -3.19
N PHE A 14 2.95 17.42 -3.18
CA PHE A 14 3.83 16.87 -2.15
C PHE A 14 3.81 17.82 -0.96
N ASP A 15 2.93 17.57 0.01
CA ASP A 15 2.94 18.25 1.31
C ASP A 15 3.71 17.39 2.31
N THR A 16 4.78 17.90 2.90
CA THR A 16 5.66 17.13 3.79
C THR A 16 5.07 16.89 5.20
N ALA A 17 3.79 17.23 5.43
CA ALA A 17 2.93 16.70 6.52
C ALA A 17 2.28 15.35 6.14
N SER A 18 2.42 14.94 4.88
CA SER A 18 1.89 13.76 4.20
C SER A 18 2.88 12.59 4.21
N LEU A 19 3.40 12.21 5.37
CA LEU A 19 3.80 10.81 5.54
C LEU A 19 2.49 10.02 5.69
N PRO A 20 2.18 9.04 4.80
CA PRO A 20 1.01 8.20 5.00
C PRO A 20 1.09 7.62 6.41
N PRO A 21 0.04 7.70 7.24
CA PRO A 21 0.05 7.12 8.58
C PRO A 21 0.51 5.64 8.59
N LEU A 22 0.30 4.92 7.50
CA LEU A 22 0.85 3.59 7.21
C LEU A 22 2.38 3.45 7.38
N GLN A 23 3.16 4.53 7.30
CA GLN A 23 4.61 4.52 7.54
C GLN A 23 4.96 4.59 9.03
N ARG A 24 3.99 4.81 9.92
CA ARG A 24 4.21 4.81 11.38
C ARG A 24 4.09 3.41 11.99
N TYR A 25 3.33 2.53 11.33
CA TYR A 25 3.06 1.16 11.79
C TYR A 25 4.03 0.16 11.17
N ASP A 26 4.24 -0.96 11.85
CA ASP A 26 4.91 -2.11 11.26
C ASP A 26 4.00 -2.82 10.25
N LEU A 27 4.56 -3.51 9.26
CA LEU A 27 3.75 -4.27 8.29
C LEU A 27 2.92 -5.36 8.98
N GLY A 28 3.39 -5.92 10.09
CA GLY A 28 2.64 -6.90 10.87
C GLY A 28 1.43 -6.34 11.62
N GLU A 29 1.40 -5.02 11.86
CA GLU A 29 0.26 -4.34 12.48
C GLU A 29 -0.81 -3.93 11.46
N LEU A 30 -0.44 -3.94 10.17
CA LEU A 30 -1.34 -3.61 9.07
C LEU A 30 -2.11 -4.83 8.61
N LYS A 31 -3.41 -4.66 8.49
CA LYS A 31 -4.37 -5.69 8.11
C LYS A 31 -4.79 -5.49 6.67
N PHE A 32 -4.50 -6.44 5.78
CA PHE A 32 -5.08 -6.40 4.43
C PHE A 32 -6.55 -6.83 4.49
N VAL A 33 -7.48 -5.89 4.27
CA VAL A 33 -8.93 -6.13 4.43
C VAL A 33 -9.65 -6.39 3.11
N GLY A 34 -9.04 -6.05 1.96
CA GLY A 34 -9.64 -6.35 0.67
C GLY A 34 -8.98 -5.66 -0.51
N VAL A 35 -9.37 -6.02 -1.73
CA VAL A 35 -8.91 -5.36 -2.96
C VAL A 35 -10.08 -4.80 -3.75
N ILE A 36 -9.94 -3.58 -4.23
CA ILE A 36 -10.87 -2.94 -5.15
C ILE A 36 -10.27 -2.97 -6.56
N TRP A 37 -10.95 -3.64 -7.48
CA TRP A 37 -10.60 -3.65 -8.90
C TRP A 37 -11.27 -2.48 -9.61
N THR A 38 -10.47 -1.60 -10.21
CA THR A 38 -10.97 -0.47 -11.00
C THR A 38 -10.46 -0.58 -12.44
N LYS A 39 -11.08 0.15 -13.38
CA LYS A 39 -10.56 0.27 -14.75
C LYS A 39 -9.12 0.82 -14.83
N LYS A 40 -8.66 1.50 -13.76
CA LYS A 40 -7.31 2.09 -13.65
C LYS A 40 -6.29 1.15 -12.96
N GLY A 41 -6.73 -0.03 -12.49
CA GLY A 41 -5.89 -1.00 -11.78
C GLY A 41 -6.49 -1.44 -10.44
N ALA A 42 -5.74 -2.30 -9.75
CA ALA A 42 -6.07 -2.81 -8.43
C ALA A 42 -5.65 -1.84 -7.32
N ARG A 43 -6.51 -1.67 -6.32
CA ARG A 43 -6.24 -0.93 -5.08
C ARG A 43 -6.39 -1.86 -3.90
N GLY A 44 -5.36 -2.00 -3.10
CA GLY A 44 -5.43 -2.73 -1.84
C GLY A 44 -6.04 -1.84 -0.76
N LEU A 45 -6.89 -2.40 0.09
CA LEU A 45 -7.38 -1.77 1.31
C LEU A 45 -6.65 -2.39 2.48
N VAL A 46 -6.00 -1.54 3.26
CA VAL A 46 -5.28 -1.93 4.47
C VAL A 46 -5.85 -1.16 5.65
N GLU A 47 -5.97 -1.79 6.79
CA GLU A 47 -6.43 -1.19 8.04
C GLU A 47 -5.28 -1.19 9.05
N ASP A 48 -5.14 -0.13 9.84
CA ASP A 48 -4.17 -0.12 10.94
C ASP A 48 -4.76 -0.68 12.25
N ALA A 49 -3.95 -0.78 13.30
CA ALA A 49 -4.38 -1.29 14.60
C ALA A 49 -5.49 -0.47 15.27
N GLU A 50 -5.60 0.83 14.97
CA GLU A 50 -6.68 1.73 15.41
C GLU A 50 -7.96 1.60 14.58
N GLY A 51 -8.00 0.73 13.56
CA GLY A 51 -9.17 0.51 12.72
C GLY A 51 -9.37 1.57 11.63
N LYS A 52 -8.36 2.39 11.29
CA LYS A 52 -8.49 3.32 10.16
C LYS A 52 -8.10 2.59 8.87
N GLY A 53 -9.01 2.64 7.90
CA GLY A 53 -8.80 2.07 6.57
C GLY A 53 -8.05 3.03 5.64
N TYR A 54 -7.09 2.50 4.91
CA TYR A 54 -6.30 3.19 3.89
C TYR A 54 -6.30 2.42 2.59
N SER A 55 -6.19 3.13 1.47
CA SER A 55 -6.06 2.52 0.15
C SER A 55 -4.64 2.65 -0.37
N VAL A 56 -4.08 1.57 -0.91
CA VAL A 56 -2.73 1.48 -1.45
C VAL A 56 -2.75 0.98 -2.89
N THR A 57 -1.76 1.39 -3.66
CA THR A 57 -1.53 0.95 -5.04
C THR A 57 -0.10 0.46 -5.19
N VAL A 58 0.21 -0.22 -6.30
CA VAL A 58 1.61 -0.54 -6.63
C VAL A 58 2.44 0.74 -6.67
N GLY A 59 3.57 0.74 -5.97
CA GLY A 59 4.44 1.91 -5.77
C GLY A 59 4.13 2.74 -4.52
N THR A 60 3.03 2.47 -3.81
CA THR A 60 2.73 3.13 -2.54
C THR A 60 3.72 2.67 -1.46
N ARG A 61 4.24 3.63 -0.67
CA ARG A 61 5.09 3.32 0.49
C ARG A 61 4.23 2.92 1.69
N ILE A 62 4.62 1.85 2.37
CA ILE A 62 3.90 1.22 3.47
C ILE A 62 4.90 0.65 4.49
N GLY A 63 4.55 0.73 5.78
CA GLY A 63 5.40 0.24 6.85
C GLY A 63 6.54 1.19 7.23
N ARG A 64 6.98 1.10 8.48
CA ARG A 64 8.09 1.89 9.05
C ARG A 64 9.44 1.61 8.37
N SER A 65 9.65 0.40 7.88
CA SER A 65 10.88 -0.01 7.17
C SER A 65 11.04 0.66 5.80
N GLY A 66 10.11 1.52 5.38
CA GLY A 66 10.15 2.13 4.05
C GLY A 66 9.75 1.16 2.94
N GLY A 67 8.92 0.17 3.28
CA GLY A 67 8.41 -0.81 2.32
C GLY A 67 7.65 -0.14 1.17
N VAL A 68 7.71 -0.76 -0.01
CA VAL A 68 7.02 -0.30 -1.22
C VAL A 68 6.18 -1.44 -1.76
N VAL A 69 4.90 -1.18 -2.00
CA VAL A 69 4.00 -2.18 -2.59
C VAL A 69 4.50 -2.54 -3.99
N SER A 70 4.93 -3.79 -4.16
CA SER A 70 5.39 -4.33 -5.45
C SER A 70 4.24 -4.92 -6.24
N ARG A 71 3.26 -5.54 -5.56
CA ARG A 71 2.10 -6.16 -6.19
C ARG A 71 0.92 -6.25 -5.24
N ILE A 72 -0.29 -6.17 -5.80
CA ILE A 72 -1.55 -6.36 -5.07
C ILE A 72 -2.28 -7.50 -5.76
N THR A 73 -2.69 -8.50 -4.97
CA THR A 73 -3.49 -9.63 -5.43
C THR A 73 -4.79 -9.70 -4.62
N GLY A 74 -5.71 -10.59 -5.02
CA GLY A 74 -6.93 -10.84 -4.25
C GLY A 74 -6.72 -11.57 -2.93
N LYS A 75 -5.51 -12.06 -2.67
CA LYS A 75 -5.18 -12.87 -1.49
C LYS A 75 -4.14 -12.21 -0.59
N GLU A 76 -3.27 -11.39 -1.16
CA GLU A 76 -2.16 -10.75 -0.45
C GLU A 76 -1.66 -9.49 -1.16
N ILE A 77 -1.00 -8.63 -0.38
CA ILE A 77 -0.21 -7.51 -0.87
C ILE A 77 1.27 -7.86 -0.69
N LEU A 78 2.03 -7.84 -1.78
CA LEU A 78 3.48 -7.97 -1.75
C LEU A 78 4.11 -6.60 -1.56
N VAL A 79 4.99 -6.51 -0.57
CA VAL A 79 5.73 -5.31 -0.19
C VAL A 79 7.22 -5.62 -0.26
N ARG A 80 7.99 -4.77 -0.91
CA ARG A 80 9.45 -4.84 -0.93
C ARG A 80 10.02 -3.86 0.08
N GLU A 81 10.82 -4.35 0.99
CA GLU A 81 11.52 -3.58 2.01
C GLU A 81 13.02 -3.67 1.75
N GLU A 82 13.71 -2.54 1.83
CA GLU A 82 15.16 -2.47 1.73
C GLU A 82 15.73 -2.35 3.13
N PHE A 83 16.48 -3.36 3.56
CA PHE A 83 17.19 -3.37 4.83
C PHE A 83 18.67 -3.12 4.62
N VAL A 84 19.29 -2.38 5.53
CA VAL A 84 20.75 -2.24 5.59
C VAL A 84 21.27 -3.32 6.52
N GLY A 85 21.99 -4.30 5.97
CA GLY A 85 22.66 -5.32 6.76
C GLY A 85 23.84 -4.75 7.55
N ASN A 86 24.35 -5.51 8.52
CA ASN A 86 25.43 -5.07 9.42
C ASN A 86 26.73 -4.66 8.70
N ARG A 87 26.94 -5.10 7.45
CA ARG A 87 28.12 -4.75 6.63
C ARG A 87 27.85 -3.66 5.59
N GLY A 88 26.70 -2.99 5.67
CA GLY A 88 26.28 -1.97 4.68
C GLY A 88 25.73 -2.55 3.38
N GLU A 89 25.51 -3.86 3.31
CA GLU A 89 24.85 -4.52 2.18
C GLU A 89 23.36 -4.17 2.15
N LYS A 90 22.85 -3.74 0.99
CA LYS A 90 21.41 -3.51 0.78
C LYS A 90 20.72 -4.85 0.55
N ILE A 91 19.96 -5.29 1.53
CA ILE A 91 19.18 -6.54 1.47
C ILE A 91 17.75 -6.17 1.11
N VAL A 92 17.30 -6.60 -0.06
CA VAL A 92 15.88 -6.47 -0.43
C VAL A 92 15.15 -7.68 0.08
N ARG A 93 14.12 -7.46 0.92
CA ARG A 93 13.22 -8.50 1.41
C ARG A 93 11.83 -8.25 0.86
N GLU A 94 11.18 -9.31 0.39
CA GLU A 94 9.77 -9.24 0.00
C GLU A 94 8.92 -9.84 1.13
N SER A 95 7.96 -9.06 1.59
CA SER A 95 7.05 -9.36 2.69
C SER A 95 5.62 -9.32 2.16
N GLY A 96 4.86 -10.40 2.34
CA GLY A 96 3.47 -10.50 1.93
C GLY A 96 2.51 -10.23 3.10
N ILE A 97 1.64 -9.24 2.97
CA ILE A 97 0.51 -9.05 3.89
C ILE A 97 -0.66 -9.88 3.36
N GLN A 98 -0.96 -10.98 4.02
CA GLN A 98 -2.07 -11.85 3.67
C GLN A 98 -3.42 -11.19 3.99
N LEU A 99 -4.43 -11.51 3.21
CA LEU A 99 -5.79 -11.00 3.40
C LEU A 99 -6.31 -11.53 4.73
N THR A 100 -6.48 -10.63 5.70
CA THR A 100 -7.17 -10.95 6.93
C THR A 100 -8.65 -11.01 6.62
N THR A 101 -9.13 -12.20 6.27
CA THR A 101 -10.57 -12.44 6.28
C THR A 101 -11.03 -12.30 7.73
N ALA A 102 -11.80 -11.24 8.04
CA ALA A 102 -12.40 -11.02 9.36
C ALA A 102 -13.55 -12.02 9.65
N GLY A 103 -13.39 -13.27 9.23
CA GLY A 103 -14.38 -14.34 9.28
C GLY A 103 -13.77 -15.66 9.73
N GLY A 104 -13.10 -15.64 10.89
CA GLY A 104 -12.84 -16.84 11.67
C GLY A 104 -14.02 -17.09 12.61
N LYS A 105 -15.06 -17.73 12.07
CA LYS A 105 -16.21 -18.42 12.70
C LYS A 105 -16.83 -17.83 13.97
#